data_AF-A0A7V4HGY7-F1
#
_entry.id   AF-A0A7V4HGY7-F1
#
_cell.length_a   1.000
_cell.length_b   1.000
_cell.length_c   1.000
_cell.angle_alpha   90.00
_cell.angle_beta   90.00
_cell.angle_gamma   90.00
#
_symmetry.space_group_name_H-M   'P 1'
#
loop_
_entity.id
_entity.type
_entity.pdbx_description
1 polymer ?
#
loop_
_entity_poly.entity_id
_entity_poly.type
_entity_poly.pdbx_seq_one_letter_code
_entity_poly.pdbx_strand_id
1 'polypeptide(L)'
;MTPDDVSALGVEHVDWILATQHRRHHTGGIPLWLERGACLAVSKQESALFRDPGAYWNDPHNRWRVYHSNPGFLVPLEPMRVSRELTDGDVIEWEGFRITALSTPGPTRGSMSFLVEDRGVRIVFAGGLMSDAGRVSDVW
;
A
#
# COMPACT_ATOMS: atom_id res chain seq x y z
N MET A 1 10.31 7.21 2.55
CA MET A 1 11.71 6.75 2.60
C MET A 1 12.27 6.85 1.20
N THR A 2 13.32 7.64 1.05
CA THR A 2 13.97 7.89 -0.24
C THR A 2 14.99 6.79 -0.53
N PRO A 3 15.44 6.64 -1.79
CA PRO A 3 16.53 5.73 -2.14
C PRO A 3 17.82 5.98 -1.34
N ASP A 4 18.12 7.23 -1.01
CA ASP A 4 19.31 7.57 -0.23
C ASP A 4 19.20 7.08 1.22
N ASP A 5 18.01 7.22 1.83
CA ASP A 5 17.73 6.69 3.18
C ASP A 5 17.90 5.17 3.24
N VAL A 6 17.46 4.47 2.20
CA VAL A 6 17.54 3.00 2.10
C VAL A 6 18.96 2.52 1.81
N SER A 7 19.68 3.23 0.94
CA SER A 7 21.08 2.91 0.64
C SER A 7 21.97 3.08 1.87
N ALA A 8 21.69 4.06 2.74
CA ALA A 8 22.39 4.23 4.01
C ALA A 8 22.21 3.02 4.97
N LEU A 9 21.18 2.19 4.78
CA LEU A 9 20.96 0.94 5.51
C LEU A 9 21.66 -0.27 4.87
N GLY A 10 22.45 -0.06 3.80
CA GLY A 10 23.13 -1.12 3.05
C GLY A 10 22.22 -1.87 2.06
N VAL A 11 21.03 -1.35 1.78
CA VAL A 11 20.11 -1.94 0.80
C VAL A 11 20.39 -1.33 -0.58
N GLU A 12 20.82 -2.17 -1.52
CA GLU A 12 21.19 -1.74 -2.88
C GLU A 12 20.01 -1.84 -3.86
N HIS A 13 19.09 -2.77 -3.63
CA HIS A 13 17.98 -3.07 -4.53
C HIS A 13 16.67 -3.31 -3.78
N VAL A 14 15.55 -2.93 -4.42
CA VAL A 14 14.19 -3.17 -3.94
C VAL A 14 13.38 -3.80 -5.06
N ASP A 15 13.11 -5.10 -4.96
CA ASP A 15 12.33 -5.84 -5.96
C ASP A 15 10.83 -5.53 -5.86
N TRP A 16 10.31 -5.48 -4.63
CA TRP A 16 8.88 -5.39 -4.35
C TRP A 16 8.55 -4.29 -3.35
N ILE A 17 7.50 -3.55 -3.66
CA ILE A 17 6.79 -2.65 -2.75
C ILE A 17 5.39 -3.21 -2.57
N LEU A 18 5.03 -3.49 -1.33
CA LEU A 18 3.72 -4.00 -0.96
C LEU A 18 2.93 -2.88 -0.29
N ALA A 19 1.94 -2.32 -1.01
CA ALA A 19 1.15 -1.22 -0.49
C ALA A 19 0.09 -1.74 0.49
N THR A 20 0.15 -1.27 1.74
CA THR A 20 -0.86 -1.58 2.76
C THR A 20 -2.14 -0.76 2.59
N GLN A 21 -2.07 0.42 1.95
CA GLN A 21 -3.21 1.28 1.62
C GLN A 21 -2.84 2.31 0.55
N HIS A 22 -3.83 2.91 -0.10
CA HIS A 22 -3.63 3.88 -1.20
C HIS A 22 -3.18 5.29 -0.77
N ARG A 23 -3.34 5.67 0.51
CA ARG A 23 -3.20 7.06 0.94
C ARG A 23 -1.79 7.65 0.67
N ARG A 24 -1.71 8.87 0.14
CA ARG A 24 -0.47 9.54 -0.33
C ARG A 24 0.68 9.58 0.68
N HIS A 25 0.43 9.66 1.98
CA HIS A 25 1.51 9.66 2.97
C HIS A 25 2.18 8.27 3.11
N HIS A 26 1.54 7.19 2.64
CA HIS A 26 2.13 5.86 2.50
C HIS A 26 2.75 5.64 1.12
N THR A 27 2.21 6.29 0.08
CA THR A 27 2.50 5.95 -1.32
C THR A 27 3.35 6.99 -2.05
N GLY A 28 3.56 8.18 -1.48
CA GLY A 28 4.21 9.31 -2.17
C GLY A 28 5.67 9.08 -2.59
N GLY A 29 6.38 8.15 -1.94
CA GLY A 29 7.75 7.78 -2.32
C GLY A 29 7.85 6.66 -3.36
N ILE A 30 6.74 5.97 -3.67
CA ILE A 30 6.74 4.79 -4.54
C ILE A 30 7.21 5.10 -5.97
N PRO A 31 6.83 6.23 -6.62
CA PRO A 31 7.26 6.53 -7.99
C PRO A 31 8.79 6.47 -8.17
N LEU A 32 9.57 6.97 -7.20
CA LEU A 32 11.04 6.94 -7.24
C LEU A 32 11.62 5.52 -7.32
N TRP A 33 10.92 4.55 -6.73
CA TRP A 33 11.34 3.15 -6.74
C TRP A 33 10.87 2.42 -8.00
N LEU A 34 9.70 2.77 -8.52
CA LEU A 34 9.21 2.25 -9.79
C LEU A 34 10.15 2.62 -10.95
N GLU A 35 10.68 3.85 -10.96
CA GLU A 35 11.69 4.30 -11.92
C GLU A 35 13.00 3.49 -11.84
N ARG A 36 13.30 2.91 -10.66
CA ARG A 36 14.47 2.06 -10.40
C ARG A 36 14.18 0.56 -10.63
N GLY A 37 13.01 0.22 -11.17
CA GLY A 37 12.66 -1.14 -11.55
C GLY A 37 11.85 -1.93 -10.52
N ALA A 38 11.55 -1.36 -9.35
CA ALA A 38 10.73 -2.02 -8.34
C ALA A 38 9.34 -2.37 -8.89
N CYS A 39 8.77 -3.47 -8.40
CA CYS A 39 7.41 -3.89 -8.65
C CYS A 39 6.48 -3.43 -7.53
N LEU A 40 5.31 -2.92 -7.88
CA LEU A 40 4.29 -2.53 -6.92
C LEU A 40 3.16 -3.56 -6.87
N ALA A 41 2.90 -4.11 -5.69
CA ALA A 41 1.71 -4.90 -5.41
C ALA A 41 0.73 -4.10 -4.54
N VAL A 42 -0.55 -4.11 -4.93
CA VAL A 42 -1.62 -3.37 -4.24
C VAL A 42 -2.85 -4.26 -4.07
N SER A 43 -3.76 -3.89 -3.17
CA SER A 43 -5.09 -4.51 -3.12
C SER A 43 -5.82 -4.33 -4.44
N LYS A 44 -6.43 -5.41 -4.95
CA LYS A 44 -7.30 -5.39 -6.12
C LYS A 44 -8.43 -4.38 -5.97
N GLN A 45 -8.93 -4.19 -4.75
CA GLN A 45 -10.02 -3.25 -4.48
C GLN A 45 -9.60 -1.79 -4.61
N GLU A 46 -8.32 -1.48 -4.42
CA GLU A 46 -7.79 -0.11 -4.50
C GLU A 46 -6.97 0.15 -5.76
N SER A 47 -6.70 -0.87 -6.56
CA SER A 47 -5.85 -0.81 -7.76
C SER A 47 -6.22 0.35 -8.70
N ALA A 48 -7.50 0.62 -8.91
CA ALA A 48 -7.96 1.74 -9.74
C ALA A 48 -7.46 3.11 -9.23
N LEU A 49 -7.35 3.31 -7.92
CA LEU A 49 -6.86 4.54 -7.31
C LEU A 49 -5.36 4.78 -7.58
N PHE A 50 -4.61 3.71 -7.86
CA PHE A 50 -3.22 3.79 -8.26
C PHE A 50 -3.05 3.92 -9.78
N ARG A 51 -3.81 3.14 -10.56
CA ARG A 51 -3.67 3.11 -12.02
C ARG A 51 -4.22 4.35 -12.70
N ASP A 52 -5.35 4.87 -12.23
CA ASP A 52 -6.03 6.04 -12.77
C ASP A 52 -6.60 6.91 -11.64
N PRO A 53 -5.74 7.60 -10.88
CA PRO A 53 -6.21 8.58 -9.89
C PRO A 53 -6.98 9.73 -10.56
N GLY A 54 -6.74 10.01 -11.84
CA GLY A 54 -7.45 11.03 -12.60
C GLY A 54 -8.95 10.79 -12.63
N ALA A 55 -9.40 9.55 -12.84
CA ALA A 55 -10.81 9.19 -12.76
C ALA A 55 -11.44 9.57 -11.41
N TYR A 56 -10.74 9.34 -10.30
CA TYR A 56 -11.21 9.72 -8.97
C TYR A 56 -11.35 11.23 -8.81
N TRP A 57 -10.33 12.00 -9.22
CA TRP A 57 -10.29 13.46 -9.06
C TRP A 57 -11.20 14.21 -10.03
N ASN A 58 -11.41 13.67 -11.23
CA ASN A 58 -12.29 14.26 -12.24
C ASN A 58 -13.77 14.05 -11.94
N ASP A 59 -14.11 13.07 -11.10
CA ASP A 59 -15.49 12.89 -10.61
C ASP A 59 -15.87 14.00 -9.61
N PRO A 60 -16.85 14.87 -9.95
CA PRO A 60 -17.31 15.94 -9.06
C PRO A 60 -17.85 15.43 -7.72
N HIS A 61 -18.34 14.17 -7.65
CA HIS A 61 -18.84 13.59 -6.40
C HIS A 61 -17.75 13.44 -5.32
N ASN A 62 -16.48 13.34 -5.73
CA ASN A 62 -15.35 13.14 -4.83
C ASN A 62 -14.72 14.45 -4.34
N ARG A 63 -14.99 15.58 -4.99
CA ARG A 63 -14.37 16.88 -4.67
C ARG A 63 -15.13 17.69 -3.62
N TRP A 64 -16.47 17.64 -3.66
CA TRP A 64 -17.32 18.59 -2.92
C TRP A 64 -18.07 17.99 -1.74
N ARG A 65 -17.99 16.67 -1.53
CA ARG A 65 -18.72 15.98 -0.46
C ARG A 65 -17.77 15.66 0.70
N VAL A 66 -17.80 16.52 1.73
CA VAL A 66 -16.98 16.34 2.95
C VAL A 66 -17.26 15.00 3.66
N TYR A 67 -18.45 14.42 3.46
CA TYR A 67 -18.83 13.11 4.00
C TYR A 67 -18.31 11.91 3.19
N HIS A 68 -17.71 12.12 2.03
CA HIS A 68 -17.06 11.06 1.25
C HIS A 68 -15.59 10.94 1.68
N SER A 69 -15.37 10.45 2.90
CA SER A 69 -14.05 10.46 3.56
C SER A 69 -13.13 9.29 3.20
N ASN A 70 -13.63 8.24 2.53
CA ASN A 70 -12.86 7.07 2.12
C ASN A 70 -13.27 6.67 0.69
N PRO A 71 -12.40 6.85 -0.33
CA PRO A 71 -10.93 6.97 -0.21
C PRO A 71 -10.39 8.38 0.16
N GLY A 72 -11.20 9.42 -0.01
CA GLY A 72 -10.93 10.76 0.52
C GLY A 72 -9.82 11.54 -0.20
N PHE A 73 -9.35 12.64 0.40
CA PHE A 73 -8.42 13.58 -0.25
C PHE A 73 -6.97 13.11 -0.36
N LEU A 74 -6.69 11.90 0.12
CA LEU A 74 -5.36 11.32 0.14
C LEU A 74 -5.16 10.29 -0.97
N VAL A 75 -6.05 10.20 -1.96
CA VAL A 75 -5.79 9.43 -3.19
C VAL A 75 -4.53 9.95 -3.90
N PRO A 76 -3.69 9.07 -4.50
CA PRO A 76 -2.58 9.50 -5.35
C PRO A 76 -2.98 10.59 -6.36
N LEU A 77 -2.05 11.47 -6.74
CA LEU A 77 -2.31 12.49 -7.76
C LEU A 77 -1.89 12.03 -9.15
N GLU A 78 -0.86 11.18 -9.20
CA GLU A 78 -0.26 10.69 -10.44
C GLU A 78 -0.40 9.16 -10.52
N PRO A 79 -0.61 8.62 -11.73
CA PRO A 79 -0.75 7.19 -11.92
C PRO A 79 0.55 6.46 -11.58
N MET A 80 0.41 5.29 -10.97
CA MET A 80 1.51 4.38 -10.65
C MET A 80 1.34 3.06 -11.39
N ARG A 81 2.46 2.51 -11.89
CA ARG A 81 2.48 1.19 -12.52
C ARG A 81 2.28 0.10 -11.46
N VAL A 82 1.06 -0.45 -11.41
CA VAL A 82 0.74 -1.62 -10.58
C VAL A 82 1.21 -2.89 -11.28
N SER A 83 2.20 -3.57 -10.70
CA SER A 83 2.74 -4.84 -11.19
C SER A 83 1.84 -6.03 -10.82
N ARG A 84 1.22 -5.98 -9.63
CA ARG A 84 0.37 -7.07 -9.14
C ARG A 84 -0.82 -6.54 -8.34
N GLU A 85 -1.98 -7.11 -8.62
CA GLU A 85 -3.19 -6.93 -7.80
C GLU A 85 -3.34 -8.14 -6.89
N LEU A 86 -3.66 -7.88 -5.63
CA LEU A 86 -3.77 -8.89 -4.60
C LEU A 86 -5.17 -8.94 -4.02
N THR A 87 -5.60 -10.14 -3.69
CA THR A 87 -6.81 -10.48 -2.96
C THR A 87 -6.43 -11.25 -1.69
N ASP A 88 -7.40 -11.43 -0.79
CA ASP A 88 -7.16 -12.16 0.47
C ASP A 88 -6.62 -13.57 0.21
N GLY A 89 -5.53 -13.92 0.90
CA GLY A 89 -4.86 -15.21 0.76
C GLY A 89 -3.89 -15.31 -0.42
N ASP A 90 -3.77 -14.30 -1.29
CA ASP A 90 -2.78 -14.31 -2.36
C ASP A 90 -1.35 -14.37 -1.80
N VAL A 91 -0.47 -15.08 -2.49
CA VAL A 91 0.90 -15.30 -2.05
C VAL A 91 1.92 -14.74 -3.04
N ILE A 92 2.91 -14.03 -2.51
CA ILE A 92 4.14 -13.65 -3.18
C ILE A 92 5.28 -14.50 -2.60
N GLU A 93 5.89 -15.32 -3.44
CA GLU A 93 7.15 -16.01 -3.12
C GLU A 93 8.30 -15.11 -3.56
N TRP A 94 9.20 -14.75 -2.65
CA TRP A 94 10.31 -13.84 -2.94
C TRP A 94 11.53 -14.23 -2.10
N GLU A 95 12.66 -14.55 -2.73
CA GLU A 95 13.94 -14.88 -2.06
C GLU A 95 13.82 -15.90 -0.92
N GLY A 96 12.94 -16.90 -1.07
CA GLY A 96 12.68 -17.93 -0.06
C GLY A 96 11.71 -17.53 1.05
N PHE A 97 11.22 -16.28 1.05
CA PHE A 97 10.14 -15.82 1.91
C PHE A 97 8.78 -16.07 1.27
N ARG A 98 7.86 -16.60 2.07
CA ARG A 98 6.45 -16.69 1.72
C ARG A 98 5.71 -15.51 2.30
N ILE A 99 5.16 -14.66 1.44
CA ILE A 99 4.42 -13.46 1.84
C ILE A 99 2.95 -13.63 1.49
N THR A 100 2.09 -13.76 2.49
CA THR A 100 0.64 -13.90 2.32
C THR A 100 -0.04 -12.54 2.51
N ALA A 101 -0.84 -12.13 1.52
CA ALA A 101 -1.71 -10.97 1.61
C ALA A 101 -2.93 -11.30 2.46
N LEU A 102 -3.20 -10.46 3.46
CA LEU A 102 -4.35 -10.56 4.34
C LEU A 102 -5.22 -9.32 4.16
N SER A 103 -6.49 -9.52 3.81
CA SER A 103 -7.46 -8.44 3.75
C SER A 103 -7.75 -7.94 5.16
N THR A 104 -7.37 -6.70 5.44
CA THR A 104 -7.54 -6.07 6.75
C THR A 104 -8.16 -4.68 6.58
N PRO A 105 -9.43 -4.62 6.12
CA PRO A 105 -10.12 -3.35 5.91
C PRO A 105 -10.26 -2.60 7.24
N GLY A 106 -10.18 -1.27 7.17
CA GLY A 106 -10.27 -0.39 8.32
C GLY A 106 -9.81 1.02 7.94
N PRO A 107 -8.49 1.31 7.97
CA PRO A 107 -7.95 2.61 7.54
C PRO A 107 -8.43 3.01 6.13
N THR A 108 -8.46 2.05 5.21
CA THR A 108 -9.10 2.16 3.90
C THR A 108 -9.91 0.90 3.61
N ARG A 109 -10.80 0.96 2.61
CA ARG A 109 -11.67 -0.16 2.27
C ARG A 109 -10.89 -1.38 1.80
N GLY A 110 -9.80 -1.19 1.05
CA GLY A 110 -8.94 -2.28 0.61
C GLY A 110 -7.58 -2.31 1.30
N SER A 111 -7.50 -1.84 2.56
CA SER A 111 -6.30 -1.97 3.37
C SER A 111 -5.89 -3.44 3.49
N MET A 112 -4.58 -3.70 3.44
CA MET A 112 -4.02 -5.04 3.57
C MET A 112 -2.89 -5.10 4.58
N SER A 113 -2.75 -6.28 5.17
CA SER A 113 -1.61 -6.70 5.98
C SER A 113 -0.83 -7.79 5.23
N PHE A 114 0.46 -7.92 5.54
CA PHE A 114 1.32 -8.93 4.91
C PHE A 114 1.94 -9.82 5.98
N LEU A 115 1.61 -11.11 5.94
CA LEU A 115 2.24 -12.14 6.76
C LEU A 115 3.47 -12.67 6.01
N VAL A 116 4.65 -12.45 6.58
CA VAL A 116 5.92 -12.97 6.10
C VAL A 116 6.32 -14.17 6.96
N GLU A 117 6.57 -15.30 6.32
CA GLU A 117 7.07 -16.51 6.96
C GLU A 117 8.53 -16.76 6.55
N ASP A 118 9.42 -16.89 7.54
CA ASP A 118 10.83 -17.25 7.36
C ASP A 118 11.24 -18.30 8.40
N ARG A 119 11.65 -19.50 7.95
CA ARG A 119 12.20 -20.57 8.82
C ARG A 119 11.41 -20.83 10.12
N GLY A 120 10.08 -20.76 10.05
CA GLY A 120 9.17 -20.99 11.19
C GLY A 120 8.87 -19.74 12.04
N VAL A 121 9.48 -18.60 11.74
CA VAL A 121 9.13 -17.29 12.31
C VAL A 121 8.07 -16.63 11.44
N ARG A 122 7.08 -16.02 12.09
CA ARG A 122 5.97 -15.31 11.45
C ARG A 122 5.97 -13.85 11.86
N ILE A 123 6.04 -12.95 10.89
CA ILE A 123 6.01 -11.50 11.09
C ILE A 123 4.83 -10.94 10.30
N VAL A 124 4.00 -10.10 10.93
CA VAL A 124 2.89 -9.43 10.25
C VAL A 124 3.18 -7.94 10.16
N PHE A 125 3.19 -7.43 8.94
CA PHE A 125 3.16 -6.00 8.64
C PHE A 125 1.69 -5.56 8.54
N ALA A 126 1.14 -5.04 9.64
CA ALA A 126 -0.30 -4.80 9.79
C ALA A 126 -0.81 -3.47 9.18
N GLY A 127 0.07 -2.69 8.55
CA GLY A 127 -0.27 -1.36 8.05
C GLY A 127 -0.82 -0.46 9.16
N GLY A 128 -1.94 0.24 8.87
CA GLY A 128 -2.64 1.09 9.84
C GLY A 128 -3.70 0.38 10.69
N LEU A 129 -3.83 -0.96 10.60
CA LEU A 129 -4.88 -1.71 11.29
C LEU A 129 -4.82 -1.57 12.81
N MET A 130 -3.61 -1.55 13.38
CA MET A 130 -3.36 -1.37 14.81
C MET A 130 -2.31 -0.29 14.99
N SER A 131 -2.59 0.69 15.85
CA SER A 131 -1.60 1.68 16.25
C SER A 131 -1.40 1.63 17.77
N ASP A 132 -0.15 1.43 18.21
CA ASP A 132 0.28 1.42 19.61
C ASP A 132 -0.66 0.60 20.55
N ALA A 133 -0.72 0.89 21.85
CA ALA A 133 -1.53 0.24 22.89
C ALA A 133 -3.06 0.21 22.64
N GLY A 134 -3.50 -0.42 21.55
CA GLY A 134 -4.91 -0.58 21.17
C GLY A 134 -5.56 0.67 20.58
N ARG A 135 -4.78 1.64 20.07
CA ARG A 135 -5.34 2.85 19.47
C ARG A 135 -5.74 2.58 18.02
N VAL A 136 -6.89 3.10 17.64
CA VAL A 136 -7.36 3.13 16.25
C VAL A 136 -7.06 4.52 15.70
N SER A 137 -6.26 4.61 14.64
CA SER A 137 -6.11 5.85 13.88
C SER A 137 -7.40 6.16 13.14
N ASP A 138 -7.79 7.43 13.06
CA ASP A 138 -8.98 7.93 12.34
C ASP A 138 -10.35 7.51 12.91
N VAL A 139 -10.51 7.52 14.24
CA VAL A 139 -11.84 7.60 14.87
C VAL A 139 -12.32 9.05 14.86
N TRP A 140 -13.14 9.41 13.87
CA TRP A 140 -13.88 10.68 13.84
C TRP A 140 -15.36 10.44 14.15
#